data_AF-A0A7S1JEG6-F1
#
_entry.id   AF-A0A7S1JEG6-F1
#
_cell.length_a   1.000
_cell.length_b   1.000
_cell.length_c   1.000
_cell.angle_alpha   90.00
_cell.angle_beta   90.00
_cell.angle_gamma   90.00
#
_symmetry.space_group_name_H-M   'P 1'
#
loop_
_entity.id
_entity.type
_entity.pdbx_description
1 polymer ?
#
loop_
_entity_poly.entity_id
_entity_poly.type
_entity_poly.pdbx_seq_one_letter_code
_entity_poly.pdbx_strand_id
1 'polypeptide(L)'
;FCDLKRFLRENYDNAVYVAALQSEVRRLQGEGRRCLIFANSDDEAQRLILPNIPDARQWGKGGASAGDGPLVVTVHRGAWGLNLQREADCIVCRPQPGDVVEQMKGRVDRPGQARDDLQL
;
A
#
# COMPACT_ATOMS: atom_id res chain seq x y z
N PHE A 1 -23.13 -20.85 -13.98
CA PHE A 1 -22.12 -21.56 -13.15
C PHE A 1 -20.71 -20.95 -13.24
N CYS A 2 -20.30 -20.36 -14.37
CA CYS A 2 -18.99 -19.69 -14.47
C CYS A 2 -18.90 -18.40 -13.63
N ASP A 3 -19.97 -17.61 -13.55
CA ASP A 3 -19.95 -16.35 -12.78
C ASP A 3 -19.88 -16.56 -11.27
N LEU A 4 -20.53 -17.60 -10.72
CA LEU A 4 -20.46 -17.90 -9.29
C LEU A 4 -19.07 -18.39 -8.87
N LYS A 5 -18.41 -19.21 -9.70
CA LYS A 5 -17.03 -19.64 -9.44
C LYS A 5 -16.04 -18.48 -9.55
N ARG A 6 -16.22 -17.58 -10.53
CA ARG A 6 -15.41 -16.36 -10.65
C ARG A 6 -15.60 -15.46 -9.43
N PHE A 7 -16.86 -15.21 -9.04
CA PHE A 7 -17.19 -14.40 -7.89
C PHE A 7 -16.64 -14.99 -6.58
N LEU A 8 -16.80 -16.29 -6.34
CA LEU A 8 -16.26 -16.94 -5.14
C LEU A 8 -14.73 -16.89 -5.11
N ARG A 9 -14.08 -17.12 -6.25
CA ARG A 9 -12.62 -17.06 -6.34
C ARG A 9 -12.11 -15.65 -6.05
N GLU A 10 -12.69 -14.64 -6.68
CA GLU A 10 -12.33 -13.23 -6.48
C GLU A 10 -12.55 -12.79 -5.03
N ASN A 11 -13.69 -13.16 -4.42
CA ASN A 11 -13.97 -12.78 -3.02
C ASN A 11 -13.10 -13.54 -2.02
N TYR A 12 -12.82 -14.82 -2.25
CA TYR A 12 -11.98 -15.61 -1.35
C TYR A 12 -10.51 -15.19 -1.44
N ASP A 13 -10.01 -14.98 -2.66
CA ASP A 13 -8.65 -14.48 -2.88
C ASP A 13 -8.49 -13.07 -2.28
N ASN A 14 -9.51 -12.21 -2.40
CA ASN A 14 -9.51 -10.89 -1.77
C ASN A 14 -9.55 -10.97 -0.24
N ALA A 15 -10.32 -11.89 0.36
CA ALA A 15 -10.37 -12.05 1.80
C ALA A 15 -9.03 -12.55 2.38
N VAL A 16 -8.42 -13.56 1.74
CA VAL A 16 -7.10 -14.07 2.13
C VAL A 16 -6.02 -12.99 1.94
N TYR A 17 -6.09 -12.24 0.85
CA TYR A 17 -5.19 -11.13 0.59
C TYR A 17 -5.29 -10.05 1.66
N VAL A 18 -6.50 -9.59 2.00
CA VAL A 18 -6.72 -8.58 3.03
C VAL A 18 -6.21 -9.06 4.38
N ALA A 19 -6.44 -10.32 4.74
CA ALA A 19 -5.93 -10.90 5.99
C ALA A 19 -4.39 -10.95 6.03
N ALA A 20 -3.74 -11.33 4.93
CA ALA A 20 -2.28 -11.33 4.81
C ALA A 20 -1.71 -9.91 4.89
N LEU A 21 -2.29 -8.97 4.15
CA LEU A 21 -1.94 -7.56 4.16
C LEU A 21 -2.07 -6.97 5.58
N GLN A 22 -3.17 -7.25 6.27
CA GLN A 22 -3.41 -6.76 7.62
C GLN A 22 -2.38 -7.33 8.62
N SER A 23 -2.03 -8.60 8.49
CA SER A 23 -1.02 -9.24 9.35
C SER A 23 0.36 -8.62 9.14
N GLU A 24 0.73 -8.36 7.89
CA GLU A 24 2.02 -7.79 7.53
C GLU A 24 2.13 -6.31 7.95
N VAL A 25 1.08 -5.52 7.71
CA VAL A 25 1.03 -4.11 8.15
C VAL A 25 1.11 -4.03 9.67
N ARG A 26 0.41 -4.90 10.41
CA ARG A 26 0.50 -4.94 11.87
C ARG A 26 1.91 -5.29 12.36
N ARG A 27 2.58 -6.24 11.68
CA ARG A 27 3.96 -6.62 12.00
C ARG A 27 4.90 -5.42 11.83
N LEU A 28 4.83 -4.75 10.68
CA LEU A 28 5.66 -3.59 10.35
C LEU A 28 5.35 -2.39 11.27
N GLN A 29 4.08 -2.14 11.59
CA GLN A 29 3.68 -1.14 12.58
C GLN A 29 4.23 -1.46 13.98
N GLY A 30 4.24 -2.73 14.38
CA GLY A 30 4.83 -3.19 15.63
C GLY A 30 6.35 -2.96 15.70
N GLU A 31 7.02 -2.91 14.56
CA GLU A 31 8.44 -2.52 14.43
C GLU A 31 8.64 -0.99 14.40
N GLY A 32 7.56 -0.21 14.48
CA GLY A 32 7.59 1.25 14.38
C GLY A 32 7.85 1.76 12.97
N ARG A 33 7.58 0.95 11.93
CA ARG A 33 7.72 1.34 10.53
C ARG A 33 6.46 2.01 10.00
N ARG A 34 6.65 3.00 9.14
CA ARG A 34 5.60 3.75 8.43
C ARG A 34 5.35 3.12 7.07
N CYS A 35 4.28 2.35 7.00
CA CYS A 35 3.94 1.55 5.84
C CYS A 35 3.29 2.37 4.72
N LEU A 36 3.79 2.22 3.50
CA LEU A 36 3.15 2.66 2.26
C LEU A 36 2.53 1.46 1.54
N ILE A 37 1.22 1.50 1.35
CA ILE A 37 0.46 0.44 0.71
C ILE A 37 0.10 0.87 -0.71
N PHE A 38 0.53 0.11 -1.71
CA PHE A 38 0.10 0.32 -3.09
C PHE A 38 -1.10 -0.56 -3.47
N ALA A 39 -2.21 0.09 -3.81
CA ALA A 39 -3.42 -0.53 -4.33
C ALA A 39 -3.44 -0.47 -5.88
N ASN A 40 -3.95 -1.51 -6.56
CA ASN A 40 -4.04 -1.49 -8.02
C ASN A 40 -5.10 -0.49 -8.53
N SER A 41 -6.19 -0.33 -7.79
CA SER A 41 -7.29 0.57 -8.17
C SER A 41 -7.77 1.41 -6.98
N ASP A 42 -8.43 2.53 -7.28
CA ASP A 42 -9.11 3.33 -6.26
C ASP A 42 -10.22 2.53 -5.55
N ASP A 43 -10.87 1.60 -6.27
CA ASP A 43 -11.91 0.73 -5.71
C ASP A 43 -11.34 -0.25 -4.68
N GLU A 44 -10.18 -0.86 -4.97
CA GLU A 44 -9.47 -1.73 -4.03
C GLU A 44 -9.02 -0.95 -2.79
N ALA A 45 -8.45 0.25 -2.99
CA ALA A 45 -8.04 1.10 -1.89
C ALA A 45 -9.21 1.40 -0.93
N GLN A 46 -10.37 1.79 -1.49
CA GLN A 46 -11.53 2.21 -0.69
C GLN A 46 -12.35 1.06 -0.10
N ARG A 47 -12.47 -0.08 -0.81
CA ARG A 47 -13.33 -1.18 -0.38
C ARG A 47 -12.60 -2.28 0.37
N LEU A 48 -11.33 -2.51 0.05
CA LEU A 48 -10.57 -3.64 0.61
C LEU A 48 -9.54 -3.18 1.64
N ILE A 49 -8.83 -2.07 1.38
CA ILE A 49 -7.67 -1.70 2.20
C ILE A 49 -8.08 -0.77 3.34
N LEU A 50 -8.69 0.38 3.04
CA LEU A 50 -9.10 1.37 4.03
C LEU A 50 -10.00 0.84 5.17
N PRO A 51 -11.05 0.03 4.91
CA PRO A 51 -11.93 -0.44 5.98
C PRO A 51 -11.33 -1.58 6.81
N ASN A 52 -10.33 -2.30 6.29
CA ASN A 52 -9.76 -3.47 6.97
C ASN A 52 -8.44 -3.18 7.70
N ILE A 53 -7.81 -2.03 7.43
CA ILE A 53 -6.57 -1.63 8.08
C ILE A 53 -6.84 -0.46 9.03
N PRO A 54 -6.58 -0.64 10.35
CA PRO A 54 -6.76 0.44 11.30
C PRO A 54 -5.79 1.59 11.00
N ASP A 55 -6.28 2.82 11.16
CA ASP A 55 -5.54 4.07 10.95
C ASP A 55 -4.98 4.27 9.54
N ALA A 56 -5.45 3.49 8.55
CA ALA A 56 -5.05 3.65 7.16
C ALA A 56 -5.55 4.98 6.61
N ARG A 57 -4.65 5.70 5.93
CA ARG A 57 -4.91 7.03 5.36
C ARG A 57 -4.78 6.94 3.86
N GLN A 58 -5.74 7.49 3.11
CA GLN A 58 -5.63 7.55 1.66
C GLN A 58 -4.89 8.82 1.23
N TRP A 59 -3.96 8.70 0.28
CA TRP A 59 -3.37 9.87 -0.34
C TRP A 59 -4.35 10.54 -1.33
N GLY A 60 -4.83 11.73 -0.95
CA GLY A 60 -5.78 12.52 -1.73
C GLY A 60 -5.13 13.60 -2.59
N LYS A 61 -5.96 14.35 -3.34
CA LYS A 61 -5.52 15.51 -4.13
C LYS A 61 -4.94 16.66 -3.29
N GLY A 62 -5.16 16.66 -1.98
CA GLY A 62 -4.70 17.68 -1.04
C GLY A 62 -3.50 17.28 -0.16
N GLY A 63 -2.88 16.11 -0.40
CA GLY A 63 -1.81 15.56 0.45
C GLY A 63 -2.27 14.39 1.33
N ALA A 64 -1.37 13.87 2.17
CA ALA A 64 -1.72 12.89 3.21
C ALA A 64 -2.62 13.55 4.25
N SER A 65 -3.70 12.87 4.64
CA SER A 65 -4.46 13.25 5.84
C SER A 65 -3.55 13.23 7.07
N ALA A 66 -3.68 14.20 7.97
CA ALA A 66 -2.88 14.27 9.20
C ALA A 66 -3.10 12.99 10.05
N GLY A 67 -2.00 12.32 10.41
CA GLY A 67 -1.98 11.09 11.20
C GLY A 67 -0.64 10.39 11.07
N ASP A 68 -0.46 9.25 11.76
CA ASP A 68 0.79 8.47 11.72
C ASP A 68 0.58 7.04 11.21
N GLY A 69 -0.65 6.72 10.79
CA GLY A 69 -1.02 5.40 10.30
C GLY A 69 -0.62 5.15 8.83
N PRO A 70 -0.82 3.91 8.33
CA PRO A 70 -0.35 3.45 7.02
C PRO A 70 -0.91 4.30 5.89
N LEU A 71 -0.06 4.67 4.94
CA LEU A 71 -0.48 5.48 3.80
C LEU A 71 -0.87 4.58 2.62
N VAL A 72 -2.06 4.75 2.09
CA VAL A 72 -2.59 4.00 0.94
C VAL A 72 -2.55 4.88 -0.30
N VAL A 73 -1.86 4.39 -1.33
CA VAL A 73 -1.69 5.06 -2.63
C VAL A 73 -2.06 4.09 -3.73
N THR A 74 -2.75 4.54 -4.76
CA THR A 74 -2.95 3.70 -5.96
C THR A 74 -1.71 3.71 -6.83
N VAL A 75 -1.34 2.58 -7.45
CA VAL A 75 -0.21 2.46 -8.40
C VAL A 75 -0.21 3.61 -9.41
N HIS A 76 -1.37 3.89 -10.02
CA HIS A 76 -1.53 4.96 -10.98
C HIS A 76 -1.22 6.36 -10.42
N ARG A 77 -1.54 6.66 -9.17
CA ARG A 77 -1.20 7.96 -8.55
C ARG A 77 0.25 8.02 -8.08
N GLY A 78 0.77 6.90 -7.55
CA GLY A 78 2.16 6.78 -7.11
C GLY A 78 3.17 7.00 -8.24
N ALA A 79 2.80 6.67 -9.48
CA ALA A 79 3.62 6.92 -10.66
C ALA A 79 3.82 8.42 -10.96
N TRP A 80 2.89 9.31 -10.55
CA TRP A 80 2.85 10.72 -10.94
C TRP A 80 3.66 11.65 -10.02
N GLY A 81 4.90 11.29 -9.70
CA GLY A 81 5.85 12.24 -9.11
C GLY A 81 5.62 12.58 -7.63
N LEU A 82 4.93 11.71 -6.89
CA LEU A 82 4.76 11.83 -5.45
C LEU A 82 6.10 11.74 -4.70
N ASN A 83 6.36 12.67 -3.79
CA ASN A 83 7.55 12.65 -2.94
C ASN A 83 7.17 12.10 -1.56
N LEU A 84 7.42 10.81 -1.33
CA LEU A 84 6.94 10.07 -0.14
C LEU A 84 8.05 9.76 0.86
N GLN A 85 9.27 10.27 0.65
CA GLN A 85 10.46 10.03 1.47
C GLN A 85 10.28 10.31 2.97
N ARG A 86 9.43 11.30 3.30
CA ARG A 86 9.14 11.67 4.68
C ARG A 86 7.99 10.90 5.30
N GLU A 87 7.14 10.28 4.49
CA GLU A 87 5.86 9.71 4.91
C GLU A 87 5.93 8.19 5.10
N ALA A 88 6.90 7.51 4.49
CA ALA A 88 7.03 6.06 4.56
C ALA A 88 8.48 5.57 4.52
N ASP A 89 8.72 4.40 5.11
CA ASP A 89 10.00 3.69 5.15
C ASP A 89 9.91 2.23 4.65
N CYS A 90 8.70 1.70 4.44
CA CYS A 90 8.49 0.39 3.84
C CYS A 90 7.32 0.39 2.85
N ILE A 91 7.41 -0.47 1.84
CA ILE A 91 6.40 -0.60 0.80
C ILE A 91 5.71 -1.95 0.93
N VAL A 92 4.38 -1.97 0.88
CA VAL A 92 3.56 -3.19 0.87
C VAL A 92 2.66 -3.14 -0.35
N CYS A 93 2.77 -4.13 -1.24
CA CYS A 93 1.96 -4.17 -2.46
C CYS A 93 1.68 -5.60 -2.92
N ARG A 94 0.67 -5.77 -3.78
CA ARG A 94 0.55 -7.01 -4.57
C ARG A 94 1.74 -7.13 -5.51
N PRO A 95 2.14 -8.35 -5.93
CA PRO A 95 3.19 -8.54 -6.93
C PRO A 95 2.95 -7.66 -8.16
N GLN A 96 3.85 -6.70 -8.38
CA GLN A 96 3.84 -5.80 -9.53
C GLN A 96 4.94 -6.20 -10.53
N PRO A 97 4.83 -5.79 -11.80
CA PRO A 97 5.95 -5.86 -12.74
C PRO A 97 7.19 -5.18 -12.17
N GLY A 98 8.38 -5.75 -12.43
CA GLY A 98 9.65 -5.28 -11.86
C GLY A 98 9.91 -3.78 -12.08
N ASP A 99 9.61 -3.27 -13.26
CA ASP A 99 9.76 -1.85 -13.61
C ASP A 99 8.89 -0.93 -12.73
N VAL A 100 7.69 -1.40 -12.37
CA VAL A 100 6.77 -0.66 -11.51
C VAL A 100 7.27 -0.66 -10.06
N VAL A 101 7.80 -1.78 -9.59
CA VAL A 101 8.44 -1.89 -8.27
C VAL A 101 9.63 -0.96 -8.17
N GLU A 102 10.48 -0.90 -9.20
CA GLU A 102 11.64 0.00 -9.24
C GLU A 102 11.21 1.47 -9.20
N GLN A 103 10.16 1.83 -9.96
CA GLN A 103 9.59 3.18 -9.90
C GLN A 103 9.02 3.53 -8.53
N MET A 104 8.32 2.58 -7.88
CA MET A 104 7.78 2.77 -6.51
C MET A 104 8.91 2.94 -5.50
N LYS A 105 9.93 2.07 -5.57
CA LYS A 105 11.12 2.12 -4.74
C LYS A 105 11.80 3.48 -4.87
N GLY A 106 12.03 3.96 -6.09
CA GLY A 106 12.65 5.27 -6.34
C GLY A 106 11.83 6.50 -5.89
N ARG A 107 10.65 6.33 -5.30
CA ARG A 107 9.88 7.42 -4.63
C ARG A 107 10.06 7.43 -3.12
N VAL A 108 10.39 6.30 -2.52
CA VAL A 108 10.59 6.13 -1.08
C VAL A 108 12.09 6.16 -0.76
N ASP A 109 12.88 5.42 -1.53
CA ASP A 109 14.34 5.36 -1.48
C ASP A 109 14.94 6.47 -2.35
N ARG A 110 15.19 7.64 -1.72
CA ARG A 110 15.83 8.81 -2.31
C ARG A 110 16.73 9.49 -1.28
N PRO A 111 17.77 10.23 -1.72
CA PRO A 111 18.70 10.92 -0.82
C PRO A 111 17.94 11.97 0.02
N GLY A 112 17.68 11.62 1.28
CA GLY A 112 16.73 12.32 2.18
C GLY A 112 16.00 11.39 3.16
N GLN A 113 16.05 10.07 2.93
CA GLN A 113 15.55 9.07 3.87
C GLN A 113 16.39 9.05 5.16
N ALA A 114 15.74 9.02 6.32
CA ALA A 114 16.41 9.09 7.63
C ALA A 114 17.03 7.76 8.10
N ARG A 115 16.80 6.66 7.36
CA ARG A 115 17.33 5.32 7.65
C ARG A 115 17.75 4.65 6.33
N ASP A 116 18.87 3.95 6.36
CA ASP A 116 19.56 3.42 5.19
C ASP A 116 18.91 2.18 4.54
N ASP A 117 17.87 1.57 5.15
CA ASP A 117 17.36 0.26 4.74
C ASP A 117 15.85 0.25 4.44
N LEU A 118 15.53 0.14 3.14
CA LEU A 118 14.17 -0.08 2.65
C LEU A 118 13.86 -1.58 2.60
N GLN A 119 12.90 -2.03 3.40
CA GLN A 119 12.38 -3.41 3.30
C GLN A 119 11.23 -3.44 2.28
N LEU A 120 11.38 -4.34 1.30
CA LEU A 120 10.42 -4.65 0.23
C LEU A 120 9.66 -5.94 0.56
#